data_AF-A0A4Q7IQ73-F1
#
_entry.id   AF-A0A4Q7IQ73-F1
#
_cell.length_a   1.000
_cell.length_b   1.000
_cell.length_c   1.000
_cell.angle_alpha   90.00
_cell.angle_beta   90.00
_cell.angle_gamma   90.00
#
_symmetry.space_group_name_H-M   'P 1'
#
loop_
_entity.id
_entity.type
_entity.pdbx_description
1 polymer ?
#
loop_
_entity_poly.entity_id
_entity_poly.type
_entity_poly.pdbx_seq_one_letter_code
_entity_poly.pdbx_strand_id
1 'polypeptide(L)' 'MLCHQQPELSFIEPLSPCDQDLLSEVASSEDLSSILTMLLFDETLSYELKQSVKAQLKQLKCIKTQ' A
#
# COMPACT_ATOMS: atom_id res chain seq x y z
N MET A 1 -1.08 22.25 -10.08
CA MET A 1 -1.75 21.02 -9.58
C MET A 1 -0.65 20.11 -9.11
N LEU A 2 -0.49 19.93 -7.80
CA LEU A 2 0.55 19.07 -7.24
C LEU A 2 0.12 17.62 -7.48
N CYS A 3 0.68 16.99 -8.51
CA CYS A 3 0.57 15.55 -8.73
C CYS A 3 1.34 14.85 -7.61
N HIS A 4 0.70 14.72 -6.45
CA HIS A 4 1.15 13.79 -5.44
C HIS A 4 0.94 12.41 -6.07
N GLN A 5 2.01 11.75 -6.51
CA GLN A 5 1.95 10.32 -6.78
C GLN A 5 1.68 9.64 -5.44
N GLN A 6 0.40 9.58 -5.06
CA GLN A 6 -0.01 8.78 -3.93
C GLN A 6 0.33 7.33 -4.27
N PRO A 7 0.82 6.57 -3.29
CA PRO A 7 1.15 5.16 -3.48
C PRO A 7 -0.14 4.40 -3.82
N GLU A 8 -0.36 4.09 -5.10
CA GLU A 8 -1.49 3.29 -5.54
C GLU A 8 -1.30 1.85 -5.07
N LEU A 9 -2.21 1.34 -4.24
CA LEU A 9 -2.23 -0.05 -3.76
C LEU A 9 -2.74 -1.01 -4.85
N SER A 10 -2.20 -0.88 -6.06
CA SER A 10 -2.64 -1.57 -7.28
C SER A 10 -2.48 -3.09 -7.26
N PHE A 11 -1.80 -3.63 -6.25
CA PHE A 11 -1.71 -5.06 -5.99
C PHE A 11 -2.94 -5.62 -5.25
N ILE A 12 -3.85 -4.75 -4.80
CA ILE A 12 -5.15 -5.10 -4.24
C ILE A 12 -6.19 -4.68 -5.27
N GLU A 13 -6.94 -5.65 -5.79
CA GLU A 13 -8.04 -5.39 -6.70
C GLU A 13 -9.30 -5.02 -5.89
N PRO A 14 -9.82 -3.78 -5.98
CA PRO A 14 -11.05 -3.41 -5.31
C PRO A 14 -12.24 -4.15 -5.94
N LEU A 15 -13.08 -4.75 -5.11
CA LEU A 15 -14.28 -5.47 -5.59
C LEU A 15 -15.51 -4.56 -5.64
N SER A 16 -15.43 -3.40 -5.01
CA SER A 16 -16.49 -2.40 -4.94
C SER A 16 -15.93 -0.97 -4.90
N PRO A 17 -16.75 0.05 -5.22
CA PRO A 17 -16.35 1.45 -5.06
C PRO A 17 -15.93 1.79 -3.63
N CYS A 18 -16.58 1.18 -2.63
CA CYS A 18 -16.21 1.36 -1.23
C CYS A 18 -14.80 0.84 -0.92
N ASP A 19 -14.36 -0.25 -1.56
CA ASP A 19 -13.00 -0.75 -1.43
C ASP A 19 -11.99 0.23 -2.05
N GLN A 20 -12.35 0.86 -3.17
CA GLN A 20 -11.51 1.86 -3.81
C GLN A 20 -11.35 3.12 -2.95
N ASP A 21 -12.42 3.59 -2.33
CA ASP A 21 -12.38 4.71 -1.39
C ASP A 21 -11.49 4.36 -0.19
N LEU A 22 -11.70 3.18 0.41
CA LEU A 22 -10.89 2.69 1.53
C LEU A 22 -9.41 2.57 1.17
N LEU A 23 -9.07 1.98 0.03
CA LEU A 23 -7.69 1.85 -0.43
C LEU A 23 -7.04 3.22 -0.66
N SER A 24 -7.81 4.21 -1.14
CA SER A 24 -7.33 5.57 -1.33
C SER A 24 -7.07 6.28 0.01
N GLU A 25 -7.95 6.07 0.99
CA GLU A 25 -7.75 6.57 2.35
C GLU A 25 -6.48 5.96 2.98
N VAL A 26 -6.32 4.64 2.89
CA VAL A 26 -5.13 3.94 3.39
C VAL A 26 -3.86 4.39 2.68
N ALA A 27 -3.90 4.56 1.35
CA ALA A 27 -2.77 5.09 0.57
C ALA A 27 -2.36 6.51 0.98
N SER A 28 -3.31 7.32 1.47
CA SER A 28 -3.05 8.67 1.96
C SER A 28 -2.59 8.72 3.43
N SER A 29 -2.68 7.61 4.15
CA SER A 29 -2.41 7.55 5.59
C SER A 29 -0.92 7.68 5.91
N GLU A 30 -0.60 8.42 6.97
CA GLU A 30 0.75 8.48 7.56
C GLU A 30 1.24 7.11 8.06
N ASP A 31 0.29 6.25 8.44
CA ASP A 31 0.52 4.91 8.96
C ASP A 31 0.62 3.84 7.87
N LEU A 32 0.56 4.21 6.58
CA LEU A 32 0.62 3.25 5.47
C LEU A 32 1.78 2.26 5.61
N SER A 33 2.97 2.74 5.98
CA SER A 33 4.13 1.87 6.20
C SER A 33 3.92 0.86 7.34
N SER A 34 3.21 1.26 8.40
CA SER A 34 2.87 0.40 9.52
C SER A 34 1.85 -0.67 9.10
N ILE A 35 0.80 -0.25 8.39
CA ILE A 35 -0.25 -1.11 7.85
C ILE A 35 0.35 -2.17 6.91
N LEU A 36 1.16 -1.75 5.93
CA LEU A 36 1.83 -2.67 5.01
C LEU A 36 2.80 -3.61 5.74
N THR A 37 3.47 -3.13 6.79
CA THR A 37 4.36 -3.98 7.60
C THR A 37 3.57 -5.05 8.33
N MET A 38 2.39 -4.72 8.88
CA MET A 38 1.49 -5.68 9.52
C MET A 38 1.06 -6.79 8.55
N LEU A 39 0.73 -6.46 7.30
CA LEU A 39 0.38 -7.45 6.27
C LEU A 39 1.52 -8.45 6.00
N LEU A 40 2.78 -8.07 6.17
CA LEU A 40 3.90 -9.01 5.97
C LEU A 40 3.95 -10.13 7.01
N PHE A 41 3.42 -9.88 8.21
CA PHE A 41 3.39 -10.84 9.31
C PHE A 41 2.15 -11.74 9.29
N ASP A 42 1.16 -11.43 8.45
CA ASP A 42 -0.05 -12.24 8.32
C ASP A 42 0.26 -13.53 7.54
N GLU A 43 0.18 -14.69 8.20
CA GLU A 43 0.47 -16.00 7.60
C GLU A 43 -0.62 -16.49 6.62
N THR A 44 -1.80 -15.85 6.62
CA THR A 44 -2.92 -16.20 5.73
C THR A 44 -2.75 -15.62 4.33
N LEU A 45 -1.87 -14.62 4.16
CA LEU A 45 -1.61 -13.99 2.89
C LEU A 45 -0.63 -14.79 2.03
N SER A 46 -0.89 -14.79 0.72
CA SER A 46 -0.03 -15.50 -0.23
C SER A 46 1.39 -14.92 -0.30
N TYR A 47 2.33 -15.74 -0.71
CA TYR A 47 3.71 -15.32 -0.90
C TYR A 47 3.80 -14.20 -1.94
N GLU A 48 3.05 -14.29 -3.05
CA GLU A 48 3.04 -13.26 -4.09
C GLU A 48 2.58 -11.92 -3.53
N LEU A 49 1.50 -11.90 -2.73
CA LEU A 49 0.97 -10.69 -2.12
C LEU A 49 2.01 -10.06 -1.17
N LYS A 50 2.69 -10.87 -0.36
CA LYS A 50 3.77 -10.40 0.51
C LYS A 50 4.94 -9.80 -0.27
N GLN A 51 5.25 -10.29 -1.47
CA GLN A 51 6.28 -9.69 -2.32
C GLN A 51 5.84 -8.33 -2.86
N SER A 52 4.58 -8.18 -3.29
CA SER A 52 4.03 -6.90 -3.72
C SER A 52 4.03 -5.87 -2.59
N VAL A 53 3.62 -6.25 -1.39
CA VAL A 53 3.66 -5.40 -0.18
C VAL A 53 5.10 -4.99 0.15
N LYS A 54 6.08 -5.92 0.07
CA LYS A 54 7.51 -5.59 0.24
C LYS A 54 8.02 -4.60 -0.80
N ALA A 55 7.62 -4.75 -2.06
CA ALA A 55 8.00 -3.84 -3.13
C ALA A 55 7.45 -2.43 -2.85
N GLN A 56 6.19 -2.32 -2.44
CA GLN A 56 5.58 -1.05 -2.08
C GLN A 56 6.30 -0.38 -0.90
N LEU A 57 6.60 -1.14 0.16
CA LEU A 57 7.37 -0.63 1.31
C LEU A 57 8.76 -0.11 0.92
N LYS A 58 9.42 -0.73 -0.06
CA LYS A 58 10.71 -0.23 -0.59
C LYS A 58 10.52 1.10 -1.33
N GLN A 59 9.48 1.21 -2.17
CA GLN A 59 9.18 2.45 -2.89
C GLN A 59 8.89 3.61 -1.91
N LEU A 60 8.08 3.37 -0.88
CA LEU A 60 7.77 4.36 0.16
C LEU A 60 9.01 4.85 0.91
N LYS A 61 9.97 3.96 1.18
CA LYS A 61 11.24 4.33 1.82
C LYS A 61 12.14 5.15 0.89
N CYS A 62 12.14 4.86 -0.41
CA CYS A 62 12.87 5.66 -1.40
C CYS A 62 12.28 7.06 -1.58
N ILE A 63 10.95 7.23 -1.49
CA ILE A 63 10.27 8.53 -1.64
C ILE A 63 10.60 9.49 -0.47
N LYS A 64 10.85 8.98 0.74
CA LYS A 64 11.18 9.82 1.93
C LYS A 64 12.61 10.41 1.93
N THR A 65 13.39 10.26 0.85
CA THR A 65 14.81 10.70 0.78
C THR A 65 15.05 11.83 -0.24
N GLN A 66 14.02 12.60 -0.61
CA GLN A 66 14.16 13.82 -1.41
C GLN A 66 13.65 15.05 -0.66
#